data_AF-A0A107FBZ6-F1
#
_entry.id   AF-A0A107FBZ6-F1
#
_cell.length_a   1.000
_cell.length_b   1.000
_cell.length_c   1.000
_cell.angle_alpha   90.00
_cell.angle_beta   90.00
_cell.angle_gamma   90.00
#
_symmetry.space_group_name_H-M   'P 1'
#
loop_
_entity.id
_entity.type
_entity.pdbx_description
1 polymer ?
#
loop_
_entity_poly.entity_id
_entity_poly.type
_entity_poly.pdbx_seq_one_letter_code
_entity_poly.pdbx_strand_id
1 'polypeptide(L)'
;MKPAARSESTRRARTRGFTLIELMIAIAILAVVAVLAWRGLDQIMRGRDKVSSAMEDERIFAQMFDQMRIDARRAATDDEAGQPALGVAGNTLQIVRAFDAPGAAPRLQVIRYRIAAGRVVRYASPPLADANRLRDTLKNPDVEGWSSVALMGGVGAIDAKLYVPRVGWTTNVQTADEALAQNNDAIKVPQLGNAPPPRAVTGLQVSIGATSLRVPVTRIFLVGE
;
A
#
# COMPACT_ATOMS: atom_id res chain seq x y z
N MET A 1 -12.15 1.55 106.82
CA MET A 1 -11.22 1.18 105.73
C MET A 1 -11.79 1.65 104.41
N LYS A 2 -10.98 2.33 103.57
CA LYS A 2 -11.19 2.59 102.12
C LYS A 2 -11.06 1.25 101.36
N PRO A 3 -11.57 1.05 100.11
CA PRO A 3 -11.19 1.90 98.97
C PRO A 3 -12.27 2.17 97.90
N ALA A 4 -11.83 2.95 96.92
CA ALA A 4 -12.54 3.60 95.83
C ALA A 4 -13.07 2.66 94.74
N ALA A 5 -14.10 3.11 94.02
CA ALA A 5 -14.41 2.65 92.68
C ALA A 5 -14.49 3.87 91.74
N ARG A 6 -13.50 3.97 90.84
CA ARG A 6 -13.42 4.97 89.78
C ARG A 6 -14.21 4.41 88.59
N SER A 7 -15.34 5.04 88.27
CA SER A 7 -16.15 4.66 87.11
C SER A 7 -15.55 5.26 85.84
N GLU A 8 -14.85 4.45 85.04
CA GLU A 8 -14.47 4.81 83.67
C GLU A 8 -15.73 4.85 82.78
N SER A 9 -16.14 6.05 82.40
CA SER A 9 -17.17 6.27 81.39
C SER A 9 -16.60 5.87 80.02
N THR A 10 -16.88 4.64 79.59
CA THR A 10 -16.71 4.22 78.19
C THR A 10 -17.69 5.04 77.35
N ARG A 11 -17.17 6.03 76.60
CA ARG A 11 -17.97 6.74 75.59
C ARG A 11 -18.41 5.70 74.56
N ARG A 12 -19.65 5.25 74.64
CA ARG A 12 -20.31 4.55 73.53
C ARG A 12 -20.24 5.48 72.31
N ALA A 13 -19.39 5.14 71.36
CA ALA A 13 -19.43 5.73 70.04
C ALA A 13 -20.85 5.49 69.50
N ARG A 14 -21.64 6.57 69.39
CA ARG A 14 -22.98 6.51 68.80
C ARG A 14 -22.79 6.07 67.34
N THR A 15 -23.13 4.83 67.04
CA THR A 15 -23.31 4.34 65.67
C THR A 15 -24.38 5.21 65.01
N ARG A 16 -23.96 6.14 64.17
CA ARG A 16 -24.86 6.96 63.35
C ARG A 16 -25.44 6.01 62.29
N GLY A 17 -26.76 5.80 62.34
CA GLY A 17 -27.48 5.01 61.34
C GLY A 17 -27.50 5.73 60.00
N PHE A 18 -27.36 4.96 58.93
CA PHE A 18 -27.40 5.43 57.54
C PHE A 18 -28.82 5.90 57.20
N THR A 19 -28.98 7.14 56.78
CA THR A 19 -30.30 7.69 56.45
C THR A 19 -30.74 7.27 55.05
N LEU A 20 -32.05 7.13 54.82
CA LEU A 20 -32.61 6.79 53.50
C LEU A 20 -32.12 7.77 52.42
N ILE A 21 -32.00 9.04 52.78
CA ILE A 21 -31.54 10.09 51.87
C ILE A 21 -30.05 9.93 51.47
N GLU A 22 -29.18 9.47 52.39
CA GLU A 22 -27.78 9.14 52.04
C GLU A 22 -27.71 7.99 51.04
N LEU A 23 -28.56 6.97 51.20
CA LEU A 23 -28.65 5.88 50.22
C LEU A 23 -29.14 6.38 48.87
N MET A 24 -30.17 7.22 48.84
CA MET A 24 -30.72 7.79 47.61
C MET A 24 -29.71 8.66 46.86
N ILE A 25 -28.96 9.49 47.58
CA ILE A 25 -27.90 10.30 46.98
C ILE A 25 -26.77 9.40 46.49
N ALA A 26 -26.38 8.38 47.25
CA ALA A 26 -25.34 7.44 46.85
C ALA A 26 -25.71 6.71 45.55
N ILE A 27 -26.92 6.17 45.42
CA ILE A 27 -27.36 5.50 44.19
C ILE A 27 -27.51 6.47 43.02
N ALA A 28 -27.93 7.72 43.26
CA ALA A 28 -28.04 8.73 42.21
C ALA A 28 -26.65 9.10 41.65
N ILE A 29 -25.67 9.33 42.53
CA ILE A 29 -24.29 9.58 42.13
C ILE A 29 -23.71 8.36 41.41
N LEU A 30 -23.93 7.15 41.95
CA LEU A 30 -23.47 5.91 41.32
C LEU A 30 -24.05 5.75 39.92
N ALA A 31 -25.34 6.06 39.72
CA ALA A 31 -25.99 6.00 38.42
C ALA A 31 -25.36 6.99 37.41
N VAL A 32 -25.09 8.23 37.82
CA VAL A 32 -24.42 9.23 36.96
C VAL A 32 -23.00 8.77 36.60
N VAL A 33 -22.22 8.31 37.59
CA VAL A 33 -20.86 7.80 37.37
C VAL A 33 -20.88 6.60 36.44
N ALA A 34 -21.82 5.66 36.59
CA ALA A 34 -21.95 4.50 35.72
C ALA A 34 -22.24 4.90 34.26
N VAL A 35 -23.15 5.86 34.02
CA VAL A 35 -23.45 6.36 32.68
C VAL A 35 -22.23 7.07 32.07
N LEU A 36 -21.54 7.91 32.83
CA LEU A 36 -20.33 8.59 32.36
C LEU A 36 -19.21 7.60 32.06
N ALA A 37 -19.01 6.58 32.91
CA ALA A 37 -18.03 5.52 32.70
C ALA A 37 -18.34 4.72 31.44
N TRP A 38 -19.60 4.35 31.21
CA TRP A 38 -20.03 3.66 29.99
C TRP A 38 -19.80 4.51 28.74
N ARG A 39 -20.18 5.80 28.78
CA ARG A 39 -19.95 6.72 27.66
C ARG A 39 -18.46 6.95 27.41
N GLY A 40 -17.64 7.05 28.46
CA GLY A 40 -16.20 7.19 28.34
C GLY A 40 -15.56 5.96 27.68
N LEU A 41 -15.94 4.76 28.13
CA LEU A 41 -15.48 3.50 27.55
C LEU A 41 -15.89 3.37 26.07
N ASP A 42 -17.14 3.69 25.75
CA ASP A 42 -17.71 3.63 24.41
C ASP A 42 -17.04 4.62 23.43
N GLN A 43 -16.67 5.82 23.90
CA GLN A 43 -15.83 6.75 23.10
C GLN A 43 -14.42 6.20 22.85
N ILE A 44 -13.79 5.57 23.86
CA ILE A 44 -12.46 4.96 23.72
C ILE A 44 -12.50 3.77 22.74
N MET A 45 -13.53 2.92 22.83
CA MET A 45 -13.71 1.78 21.92
C MET A 45 -13.88 2.26 20.47
N ARG A 46 -14.80 3.20 20.21
CA ARG A 46 -14.96 3.80 18.88
C ARG A 46 -13.69 4.48 18.37
N GLY A 47 -12.93 5.13 19.25
CA GLY A 47 -11.64 5.72 18.93
C GLY A 47 -10.62 4.66 18.49
N ARG A 48 -10.52 3.56 19.25
CA ARG A 48 -9.65 2.42 18.93
C ARG A 48 -10.03 1.75 17.62
N ASP A 49 -11.31 1.53 17.36
CA ASP A 49 -11.77 0.89 16.13
C ASP A 49 -11.45 1.74 14.89
N LYS A 50 -11.62 3.06 14.99
CA LYS A 50 -11.23 4.02 13.93
C LYS A 50 -9.71 4.03 13.70
N VAL A 51 -8.91 3.98 14.76
CA VAL A 51 -7.45 3.93 14.63
C VAL A 51 -6.99 2.59 14.04
N SER A 52 -7.56 1.47 14.49
CA SER A 52 -7.21 0.14 14.00
C SER A 52 -7.53 -0.03 12.50
N SER A 53 -8.71 0.42 12.07
CA SER A 53 -9.10 0.37 10.64
C SER A 53 -8.21 1.25 9.77
N ALA A 54 -7.88 2.47 10.21
CA ALA A 54 -6.95 3.33 9.48
C ALA A 54 -5.52 2.72 9.38
N MET A 55 -5.05 2.04 10.43
CA MET A 55 -3.75 1.36 10.40
C MET A 55 -3.71 0.15 9.46
N GLU A 56 -4.81 -0.60 9.37
CA GLU A 56 -4.94 -1.73 8.45
C GLU A 56 -4.92 -1.25 6.99
N ASP A 57 -5.65 -0.17 6.69
CA ASP A 57 -5.64 0.46 5.37
C ASP A 57 -4.23 0.92 4.98
N GLU A 58 -3.51 1.64 5.87
CA GLU A 58 -2.13 2.09 5.65
C GLU A 58 -1.19 0.92 5.34
N ARG A 59 -1.33 -0.22 6.05
CA ARG A 59 -0.54 -1.43 5.81
C ARG A 59 -0.82 -2.01 4.43
N ILE A 60 -2.08 -2.07 4.00
CA ILE A 60 -2.46 -2.56 2.67
C ILE A 60 -1.87 -1.65 1.58
N PHE A 61 -1.92 -0.33 1.78
CA PHE A 61 -1.26 0.62 0.87
C PHE A 61 0.24 0.40 0.75
N ALA A 62 0.93 0.28 1.89
CA ALA A 62 2.36 0.04 1.92
C ALA A 62 2.73 -1.24 1.18
N GLN A 63 1.99 -2.33 1.41
CA GLN A 63 2.21 -3.62 0.73
C GLN A 63 1.98 -3.53 -0.79
N MET A 64 0.92 -2.86 -1.23
CA MET A 64 0.64 -2.66 -2.65
C MET A 64 1.78 -1.88 -3.33
N PHE A 65 2.21 -0.76 -2.74
CA PHE A 65 3.30 0.04 -3.30
C PHE A 65 4.65 -0.68 -3.22
N ASP A 66 4.90 -1.49 -2.18
CA ASP A 66 6.08 -2.34 -2.11
C ASP A 66 6.10 -3.37 -3.24
N GLN A 67 4.96 -3.99 -3.53
CA GLN A 67 4.83 -4.91 -4.65
C GLN A 67 5.11 -4.22 -6.00
N MET A 68 4.57 -3.02 -6.22
CA MET A 68 4.87 -2.22 -7.42
C MET A 68 6.34 -1.83 -7.50
N ARG A 69 6.95 -1.41 -6.39
CA ARG A 69 8.38 -1.08 -6.31
C ARG A 69 9.25 -2.28 -6.68
N ILE A 70 8.91 -3.48 -6.18
CA ILE A 70 9.66 -4.70 -6.50
C ILE A 70 9.59 -5.01 -8.00
N ASP A 71 8.40 -4.89 -8.60
CA ASP A 71 8.26 -5.14 -10.04
C ASP A 71 8.98 -4.08 -10.89
N ALA A 72 8.91 -2.80 -10.50
CA ALA A 72 9.62 -1.72 -11.20
C ALA A 72 11.14 -1.85 -11.10
N ARG A 73 11.67 -2.22 -9.92
CA ARG A 73 13.10 -2.48 -9.73
C ARG A 73 13.59 -3.65 -10.57
N ARG A 74 12.79 -4.71 -10.68
CA ARG A 74 13.14 -5.89 -11.50
C ARG A 74 12.83 -5.72 -12.98
N ALA A 75 12.49 -4.52 -13.43
CA ALA A 75 12.22 -4.26 -14.84
C ALA A 75 13.41 -4.73 -15.70
N ALA A 76 13.10 -5.51 -16.72
CA ALA A 76 14.08 -6.00 -17.69
C ALA A 76 14.73 -4.82 -18.40
N THR A 77 15.91 -5.00 -18.95
CA THR A 77 16.50 -3.95 -19.79
C THR A 77 15.71 -3.81 -21.09
N ASP A 78 15.79 -2.65 -21.74
CA ASP A 78 14.99 -2.40 -22.95
C ASP A 78 15.44 -3.26 -24.14
N ASP A 79 16.69 -3.72 -24.14
CA ASP A 79 17.21 -4.70 -25.11
C ASP A 79 16.66 -6.12 -24.88
N GLU A 80 16.54 -6.56 -23.61
CA GLU A 80 15.89 -7.83 -23.27
C GLU A 80 14.39 -7.80 -23.60
N ALA A 81 13.72 -6.69 -23.31
CA ALA A 81 12.30 -6.51 -23.57
C ALA A 81 11.99 -6.25 -25.06
N GLY A 82 12.97 -5.75 -25.83
CA GLY A 82 12.82 -5.37 -27.24
C GLY A 82 11.98 -4.10 -27.47
N GLN A 83 11.59 -3.42 -26.40
CA GLN A 83 10.79 -2.19 -26.33
C GLN A 83 10.97 -1.60 -24.90
N PRO A 84 10.48 -0.39 -24.60
CA PRO A 84 10.51 0.12 -23.23
C PRO A 84 9.90 -0.88 -22.24
N ALA A 85 10.64 -1.22 -21.19
CA ALA A 85 10.22 -2.24 -20.23
C ALA A 85 8.94 -1.86 -19.47
N LEU A 86 8.63 -0.56 -19.37
CA LEU A 86 7.40 -0.05 -18.76
C LEU A 86 6.54 0.67 -19.79
N GLY A 87 5.22 0.49 -19.68
CA GLY A 87 4.25 1.18 -20.51
C GLY A 87 2.98 1.50 -19.72
N VAL A 88 2.33 2.60 -20.07
CA VAL A 88 1.02 2.99 -19.54
C VAL A 88 0.03 3.06 -20.69
N ALA A 89 -1.06 2.33 -20.59
CA ALA A 89 -2.13 2.30 -21.59
C ALA A 89 -3.49 2.36 -20.91
N GLY A 90 -4.18 3.50 -21.04
CA GLY A 90 -5.40 3.77 -20.29
C GLY A 90 -5.18 3.61 -18.79
N ASN A 91 -5.95 2.71 -18.16
CA ASN A 91 -5.84 2.41 -16.74
C ASN A 91 -5.02 1.14 -16.44
N THR A 92 -4.14 0.74 -17.37
CA THR A 92 -3.21 -0.38 -17.20
C THR A 92 -1.77 0.12 -17.15
N LEU A 93 -1.07 -0.21 -16.07
CA LEU A 93 0.38 -0.14 -16.01
C LEU A 93 0.94 -1.52 -16.37
N GLN A 94 1.80 -1.57 -17.39
CA GLN A 94 2.50 -2.76 -17.85
C GLN A 94 3.98 -2.67 -17.50
N ILE A 95 4.53 -3.77 -16.99
CA ILE A 95 5.95 -3.89 -16.65
C ILE A 95 6.46 -5.23 -17.18
N VAL A 96 7.50 -5.20 -18.00
CA VAL A 96 8.30 -6.37 -18.38
C VAL A 96 9.45 -6.48 -17.40
N ARG A 97 9.55 -7.61 -16.72
CA ARG A 97 10.56 -7.82 -15.67
C ARG A 97 11.31 -9.13 -15.84
N ALA A 98 12.51 -9.16 -15.28
CA ALA A 98 13.24 -10.40 -15.10
C ALA A 98 12.52 -11.31 -14.08
N PHE A 99 12.53 -12.59 -14.40
CA PHE A 99 12.04 -13.68 -13.57
C PHE A 99 13.12 -14.74 -13.45
N ASP A 100 13.78 -14.73 -12.29
CA ASP A 100 14.82 -15.67 -11.92
C ASP A 100 14.25 -16.71 -10.97
N ALA A 101 14.26 -17.97 -11.41
CA ALA A 101 13.93 -19.11 -10.57
C ALA A 101 15.21 -19.91 -10.27
N PRO A 102 15.44 -20.36 -9.02
CA PRO A 102 16.62 -21.14 -8.67
C PRO A 102 16.76 -22.38 -9.56
N GLY A 103 17.94 -22.55 -10.18
CA GLY A 103 18.24 -23.69 -11.05
C GLY A 103 17.57 -23.66 -12.43
N ALA A 104 16.89 -22.57 -12.79
CA ALA A 104 16.33 -22.36 -14.12
C ALA A 104 17.06 -21.23 -14.86
N ALA A 105 17.02 -21.27 -16.20
CA ALA A 105 17.48 -20.16 -17.02
C ALA A 105 16.63 -18.90 -16.74
N PRO A 106 17.22 -17.69 -16.74
CA PRO A 106 16.48 -16.43 -16.62
C PRO A 106 15.35 -16.36 -17.64
N ARG A 107 14.17 -15.91 -17.20
CA ARG A 107 12.99 -15.73 -18.04
C ARG A 107 12.49 -14.30 -17.91
N LEU A 108 11.65 -13.89 -18.85
CA LEU A 108 10.92 -12.63 -18.74
C LEU A 108 9.49 -12.89 -18.28
N GLN A 109 8.89 -11.91 -17.62
CA GLN A 109 7.50 -11.96 -17.20
C GLN A 109 6.84 -10.61 -17.45
N VAL A 110 5.62 -10.62 -17.99
CA VAL A 110 4.80 -9.42 -18.16
C VAL A 110 3.87 -9.29 -16.96
N ILE A 111 3.95 -8.15 -16.29
CA ILE A 111 3.09 -7.76 -15.18
C ILE A 111 2.15 -6.67 -15.65
N ARG A 112 0.87 -6.78 -15.28
CA ARG A 112 -0.15 -5.77 -15.56
C ARG A 112 -0.91 -5.43 -14.29
N TYR A 113 -0.88 -4.17 -13.93
CA TYR A 113 -1.70 -3.61 -12.86
C TYR A 113 -2.96 -3.00 -13.47
N ARG A 114 -4.12 -3.41 -12.99
CA ARG A 114 -5.44 -2.97 -13.48
C ARG A 114 -6.42 -2.78 -12.34
N ILE A 115 -7.48 -2.02 -12.59
CA ILE A 115 -8.66 -2.04 -11.74
C ILE A 115 -9.61 -3.13 -12.24
N ALA A 116 -9.96 -4.09 -11.40
CA ALA A 116 -11.00 -5.07 -11.66
C ALA A 116 -11.91 -5.17 -10.43
N ALA A 117 -13.23 -5.04 -10.63
CA ALA A 117 -14.24 -5.05 -9.56
C ALA A 117 -13.91 -4.10 -8.39
N GLY A 118 -13.45 -2.87 -8.70
CA GLY A 118 -13.07 -1.86 -7.70
C GLY A 118 -11.82 -2.19 -6.89
N ARG A 119 -10.97 -3.11 -7.38
CA ARG A 119 -9.71 -3.49 -6.75
C ARG A 119 -8.54 -3.31 -7.70
N VAL A 120 -7.40 -2.90 -7.17
CA VAL A 120 -6.11 -3.01 -7.86
C VAL A 120 -5.71 -4.48 -7.88
N VAL A 121 -5.57 -5.03 -9.08
CA VAL A 121 -5.16 -6.42 -9.29
C VAL A 121 -3.86 -6.43 -10.07
N ARG A 122 -2.89 -7.20 -9.57
CA ARG A 122 -1.64 -7.52 -10.24
C ARG A 122 -1.82 -8.83 -11.00
N TYR A 123 -1.77 -8.77 -12.32
CA TYR A 123 -1.70 -9.93 -13.19
C TYR A 123 -0.26 -10.20 -13.58
N ALA A 124 0.15 -11.47 -13.60
CA ALA A 124 1.47 -11.88 -14.00
C ALA A 124 1.38 -13.06 -14.98
N SER A 125 1.95 -12.86 -16.17
CA SER A 125 2.02 -13.89 -17.20
C SER A 125 2.80 -15.11 -16.71
N PRO A 126 2.65 -16.28 -17.35
CA PRO A 126 3.64 -17.34 -17.24
C PRO A 126 5.04 -16.83 -17.62
N PRO A 127 6.13 -17.45 -17.12
CA PRO A 127 7.49 -17.11 -17.53
C PRO A 127 7.68 -17.32 -19.04
N LEU A 128 8.21 -16.31 -19.71
CA LEU A 128 8.39 -16.24 -21.15
C LEU A 128 9.85 -16.58 -21.49
N ALA A 129 10.01 -17.52 -22.40
CA ALA A 129 11.29 -18.14 -22.74
C ALA A 129 12.01 -17.48 -23.90
N ASP A 130 11.27 -16.75 -24.73
CA ASP A 130 11.72 -16.28 -26.03
C ASP A 130 11.05 -14.95 -26.39
N ALA A 131 11.74 -14.17 -27.22
CA ALA A 131 11.31 -12.83 -27.62
C ALA A 131 10.01 -12.84 -28.45
N ASN A 132 9.73 -13.92 -29.20
CA ASN A 132 8.50 -14.01 -30.00
C ASN A 132 7.26 -14.09 -29.11
N ARG A 133 7.28 -14.99 -28.12
CA ARG A 133 6.20 -15.07 -27.12
C ARG A 133 6.04 -13.78 -26.33
N LEU A 134 7.14 -13.10 -26.01
CA LEU A 134 7.08 -11.80 -25.36
C LEU A 134 6.34 -10.78 -26.24
N ARG A 135 6.74 -10.62 -27.50
CA ARG A 135 6.08 -9.69 -28.44
C ARG A 135 4.59 -10.01 -28.59
N ASP A 136 4.23 -11.29 -28.70
CA ASP A 136 2.83 -11.71 -28.83
C ASP A 136 2.03 -11.38 -27.55
N THR A 137 2.62 -11.62 -26.38
CA THR A 137 2.03 -11.28 -25.07
C THR A 137 1.82 -9.77 -24.91
N LEU A 138 2.77 -8.96 -25.39
CA LEU A 138 2.69 -7.50 -25.29
C LEU A 138 1.64 -6.91 -26.24
N LYS A 139 1.44 -7.51 -27.41
CA LYS A 139 0.39 -7.12 -28.37
C LYS A 139 -1.01 -7.47 -27.87
N ASN A 140 -1.17 -8.57 -27.15
CA ASN A 140 -2.46 -9.02 -26.64
C ASN A 140 -2.74 -8.39 -25.25
N PRO A 141 -3.77 -7.53 -25.09
CA PRO A 141 -4.10 -6.95 -23.80
C PRO A 141 -4.77 -7.93 -22.84
N ASP A 142 -5.12 -9.15 -23.25
CA ASP A 142 -5.77 -10.11 -22.37
C ASP A 142 -4.83 -10.64 -21.27
N VAL A 143 -5.41 -11.05 -20.15
CA VAL A 143 -4.73 -11.65 -18.99
C VAL A 143 -5.32 -13.02 -18.64
N GLU A 144 -6.11 -13.62 -19.55
CA GLU A 144 -6.61 -14.98 -19.38
C GLU A 144 -5.46 -15.98 -19.14
N GLY A 145 -5.63 -16.85 -18.14
CA GLY A 145 -4.62 -17.82 -17.73
C GLY A 145 -3.41 -17.24 -16.98
N TRP A 146 -3.38 -15.93 -16.72
CA TRP A 146 -2.33 -15.30 -15.92
C TRP A 146 -2.65 -15.48 -14.43
N SER A 147 -1.60 -15.54 -13.61
CA SER A 147 -1.77 -15.51 -12.16
C SER A 147 -2.19 -14.10 -11.72
N SER A 148 -3.10 -14.00 -10.75
CA SER A 148 -3.63 -12.71 -10.30
C SER A 148 -3.58 -12.58 -8.78
N VAL A 149 -3.20 -11.40 -8.29
CA VAL A 149 -3.23 -11.05 -6.87
C VAL A 149 -4.02 -9.76 -6.71
N ALA A 150 -5.13 -9.81 -5.98
CA ALA A 150 -5.86 -8.61 -5.57
C ALA A 150 -5.08 -7.93 -4.43
N LEU A 151 -4.66 -6.68 -4.64
CA LEU A 151 -3.81 -5.95 -3.71
C LEU A 151 -4.62 -5.05 -2.78
N MET A 152 -5.51 -4.24 -3.35
CA MET A 152 -6.28 -3.27 -2.59
C MET A 152 -7.66 -3.07 -3.18
N GLY A 153 -8.70 -3.01 -2.33
CA GLY A 153 -10.07 -2.66 -2.73
C GLY A 153 -10.43 -1.19 -2.51
N GLY A 154 -11.60 -0.81 -3.02
CA GLY A 154 -12.11 0.56 -2.89
C GLY A 154 -11.39 1.57 -3.77
N VAL A 155 -10.63 1.11 -4.77
CA VAL A 155 -9.84 1.97 -5.67
C VAL A 155 -10.66 2.35 -6.89
N GLY A 156 -10.80 3.66 -7.12
CA GLY A 156 -11.56 4.23 -8.23
C GLY A 156 -10.71 4.58 -9.46
N ALA A 157 -9.42 4.89 -9.25
CA ALA A 157 -8.50 5.25 -10.32
C ALA A 157 -7.06 4.82 -9.99
N ILE A 158 -6.31 4.44 -11.02
CA ILE A 158 -4.86 4.25 -10.99
C ILE A 158 -4.27 5.15 -12.05
N ASP A 159 -3.55 6.18 -11.63
CA ASP A 159 -2.82 7.07 -12.53
C ASP A 159 -1.34 6.72 -12.50
N ALA A 160 -0.78 6.37 -13.65
CA ALA A 160 0.64 6.07 -13.79
C ALA A 160 1.30 7.05 -14.77
N LYS A 161 2.48 7.56 -14.42
CA LYS A 161 3.34 8.36 -15.29
C LYS A 161 4.73 7.75 -15.35
N LEU A 162 5.35 7.83 -16.51
CA LEU A 162 6.70 7.38 -16.78
C LEU A 162 7.61 8.60 -16.82
N TYR A 163 8.79 8.50 -16.22
CA TYR A 163 9.84 9.50 -16.38
C TYR A 163 10.77 9.06 -17.51
N VAL A 164 10.74 9.83 -18.60
CA VAL A 164 11.61 9.63 -19.76
C VAL A 164 12.74 10.66 -19.70
N PRO A 165 14.02 10.25 -19.70
CA PRO A 165 15.14 11.18 -19.71
C PRO A 165 15.03 12.18 -20.87
N ARG A 166 15.41 13.44 -20.62
CA ARG A 166 15.31 14.59 -21.57
C ARG A 166 13.89 15.08 -21.88
N VAL A 167 12.83 14.36 -21.48
CA VAL A 167 11.43 14.78 -21.68
C VAL A 167 10.74 15.08 -20.35
N GLY A 168 10.93 14.24 -19.33
CA GLY A 168 10.28 14.35 -18.03
C GLY A 168 9.11 13.39 -17.85
N TRP A 169 8.16 13.75 -16.97
CA TRP A 169 6.99 12.93 -16.66
C TRP A 169 5.97 12.94 -17.80
N THR A 170 5.67 11.76 -18.34
CA THR A 170 4.72 11.57 -19.45
C THR A 170 3.81 10.36 -19.21
N THR A 171 2.62 10.39 -19.79
CA THR A 171 1.73 9.21 -19.92
C THR A 171 1.77 8.64 -21.34
N ASN A 172 2.46 9.31 -22.26
CA ASN A 172 2.53 8.91 -23.65
C ASN A 172 3.64 7.86 -23.84
N VAL A 173 3.23 6.64 -24.19
CA VAL A 173 4.16 5.53 -24.46
C VAL A 173 5.07 5.82 -25.66
N GLN A 174 4.59 6.58 -26.65
CA GLN A 174 5.37 6.92 -27.85
C GLN A 174 6.65 7.70 -27.49
N THR A 175 6.59 8.53 -26.44
CA THR A 175 7.74 9.26 -25.93
C THR A 175 8.83 8.32 -25.40
N ALA A 176 8.44 7.21 -24.76
CA ALA A 176 9.39 6.20 -24.33
C ALA A 176 9.97 5.42 -25.53
N ASP A 177 9.16 5.11 -26.54
CA ASP A 177 9.62 4.46 -27.76
C ASP A 177 10.63 5.33 -28.53
N GLU A 178 10.37 6.63 -28.65
CA GLU A 178 11.30 7.60 -29.26
C GLU A 178 12.61 7.72 -28.48
N ALA A 179 12.55 7.72 -27.14
CA ALA A 179 13.75 7.74 -26.30
C ALA A 179 14.58 6.45 -26.48
N LEU A 180 13.94 5.29 -26.59
CA LEU A 180 14.62 4.03 -26.89
C LEU A 180 15.30 4.08 -28.26
N ALA A 181 14.60 4.56 -29.29
CA ALA A 181 15.17 4.70 -30.64
C ALA A 181 16.42 5.60 -30.63
N GLN A 182 16.35 6.75 -29.95
CA GLN A 182 17.51 7.65 -29.78
C GLN A 182 18.67 6.98 -29.03
N ASN A 183 18.39 6.22 -27.98
CA ASN A 183 19.41 5.50 -27.23
C ASN A 183 20.10 4.45 -28.11
N ASN A 184 19.32 3.72 -28.93
CA ASN A 184 19.86 2.72 -29.85
C ASN A 184 20.72 3.36 -30.96
N ASP A 185 20.34 4.53 -31.47
CA ASP A 185 21.13 5.25 -32.46
C ASP A 185 22.45 5.77 -31.88
N ALA A 186 22.48 6.16 -30.59
CA ALA A 186 23.68 6.61 -29.92
C ALA A 186 24.73 5.49 -29.74
N ILE A 187 24.31 4.22 -29.67
CA ILE A 187 25.19 3.05 -29.57
C ILE A 187 25.91 2.78 -30.90
N LYS A 188 25.33 3.19 -32.05
CA LYS A 188 25.96 3.04 -33.36
C LYS A 188 27.22 3.90 -33.52
N VAL A 189 27.42 4.87 -32.64
CA VAL A 189 28.64 5.68 -32.55
C VAL A 189 29.62 4.96 -31.60
N PRO A 190 30.88 4.71 -31.98
CA PRO A 190 31.85 4.04 -31.10
C PRO A 190 32.02 4.80 -29.79
N GLN A 191 31.49 4.26 -28.69
CA GLN A 191 31.67 4.82 -27.35
C GLN A 191 32.81 4.08 -26.64
N LEU A 192 33.72 4.83 -26.01
CA LEU A 192 34.76 4.30 -25.14
C LEU A 192 34.13 3.89 -23.80
N GLY A 193 33.61 2.66 -23.72
CA GLY A 193 33.12 2.07 -22.46
C GLY A 193 32.11 0.94 -22.66
N ASN A 194 32.11 -0.03 -21.74
CA ASN A 194 31.17 -1.17 -21.72
C ASN A 194 29.94 -0.89 -20.84
N ALA A 195 29.48 0.37 -20.75
CA ALA A 195 28.30 0.69 -19.95
C ALA A 195 27.04 0.07 -20.59
N PRO A 196 26.11 -0.53 -19.81
CA PRO A 196 24.83 -0.97 -20.33
C PRO A 196 24.10 0.18 -21.03
N PRO A 197 23.34 -0.10 -22.10
CA PRO A 197 22.59 0.93 -22.79
C PRO A 197 21.61 1.64 -21.84
N PRO A 198 21.45 2.97 -21.96
CA PRO A 198 20.55 3.71 -21.10
C PRO A 198 19.10 3.30 -21.34
N ARG A 199 18.33 3.20 -20.25
CA ARG A 199 16.90 2.91 -20.29
C ARG A 199 16.12 4.11 -20.83
N ALA A 200 15.07 3.84 -21.61
CA ALA A 200 14.12 4.83 -22.08
C ALA A 200 13.23 5.38 -20.95
N VAL A 201 12.95 4.55 -19.94
CA VAL A 201 12.18 4.93 -18.75
C VAL A 201 13.03 4.65 -17.50
N THR A 202 13.25 5.68 -16.68
CA THR A 202 14.06 5.55 -15.45
C THR A 202 13.25 5.74 -14.17
N GLY A 203 12.02 6.26 -14.27
CA GLY A 203 11.14 6.49 -13.14
C GLY A 203 9.69 6.12 -13.44
N LEU A 204 8.98 5.67 -12.42
CA LEU A 204 7.56 5.37 -12.44
C LEU A 204 6.89 6.12 -11.28
N GLN A 205 5.94 6.99 -11.59
CA GLN A 205 5.04 7.59 -10.60
C GLN A 205 3.71 6.87 -10.67
N VAL A 206 3.20 6.42 -9.52
CA VAL A 206 1.85 5.85 -9.39
C VAL A 206 1.07 6.66 -8.38
N SER A 207 -0.14 7.08 -8.74
CA SER A 207 -1.12 7.72 -7.86
C SER A 207 -2.37 6.86 -7.76
N ILE A 208 -2.84 6.66 -6.53
CA ILE A 208 -3.99 5.81 -6.22
C ILE A 208 -5.02 6.61 -5.45
N GLY A 209 -6.23 6.71 -6.00
CA GLY A 209 -7.40 7.25 -5.33
C GLY A 209 -8.31 6.11 -4.85
N ALA A 210 -8.64 6.11 -3.55
CA ALA A 210 -9.52 5.10 -2.95
C ALA A 210 -10.61 5.76 -2.09
N THR A 211 -11.74 5.07 -1.88
CA THR A 211 -12.84 5.55 -1.03
C THR A 211 -12.44 5.72 0.44
N SER A 212 -11.43 4.98 0.90
CA SER A 212 -10.84 5.12 2.23
C SER A 212 -9.89 6.31 2.36
N LEU A 213 -9.46 6.92 1.24
CA LEU A 213 -8.53 8.04 1.21
C LEU A 213 -9.24 9.38 1.07
N ARG A 214 -8.79 10.37 1.84
CA ARG A 214 -9.20 11.78 1.65
C ARG A 214 -8.53 12.43 0.44
N VAL A 215 -7.33 11.98 0.10
CA VAL A 215 -6.51 12.51 -1.01
C VAL A 215 -5.77 11.35 -1.66
N PRO A 216 -5.56 11.36 -2.99
CA PRO A 216 -4.79 10.32 -3.65
C PRO A 216 -3.38 10.19 -3.07
N VAL A 217 -2.92 8.95 -2.91
CA VAL A 217 -1.55 8.66 -2.46
C VAL A 217 -0.67 8.45 -3.68
N THR A 218 0.40 9.25 -3.77
CA THR A 218 1.38 9.17 -4.85
C THR A 218 2.70 8.60 -4.34
N ARG A 219 3.30 7.69 -5.13
CA ARG A 219 4.65 7.16 -4.92
C ARG A 219 5.44 7.18 -6.21
N ILE A 220 6.76 7.37 -6.08
CA ILE A 220 7.71 7.36 -7.18
C ILE A 220 8.69 6.22 -6.96
N PHE A 221 8.96 5.46 -8.01
CA PHE A 221 9.86 4.31 -8.03
C PHE A 221 10.93 4.50 -9.10
N LEU A 222 12.13 4.03 -8.79
CA LEU A 222 13.20 3.88 -9.78
C LEU A 222 12.99 2.56 -10.53
N VAL A 223 13.39 2.56 -11.80
CA VAL A 223 13.15 1.46 -12.73
C VAL A 223 14.46 0.73 -13.02
N GLY A 224 14.48 -0.59 -12.79
CA GLY A 224 15.60 -1.42 -13.18
C GLY A 224 16.86 -1.31 -12.30
N GLU A 225 16.70 -0.97 -11.01
CA GLU A 225 17.75 -0.91 -9.99
C GLU A 225 17.84 -2.16 -9.11
#